data_AF-A0A8T1W652-F1
#
_entry.id   AF-A0A8T1W652-F1
#
_cell.length_a   1.000
_cell.length_b   1.000
_cell.length_c   1.000
_cell.angle_alpha   90.00
_cell.angle_beta   90.00
_cell.angle_gamma   90.00
#
_symmetry.space_group_name_H-M   'P 1'
#
loop_
_entity.id
_entity.type
_entity.pdbx_description
1 polymer ?
#
loop_
_entity_poly.entity_id
_entity_poly.type
_entity_poly.pdbx_seq_one_letter_code
_entity_poly.pdbx_strand_id
1 'polypeptide(L)'
;MISHLGTLRNQLHRPLARCHPGAGRVIGEPNTGEERLVLWCFRTSLLARKLEGRVVVVLAAAHLDLLYQALGVVELVSHSDLLTKFLAGYTCTAIDGVCGSAISLLFGTSTSLNISHVPVLISQTPAGTFVKDVVHFAQGIREDSFARFDYGCSCVQALDLSLCSSAICKNKAKYGSFEPPAYALGDIVYPRTGLYVGAGDTLTESADIDRLRSSLPSGTVVHDHRHL
;
A
#
# COMPACT_ATOMS: atom_id res chain seq x y z
N MET A 1 4.69 35.14 -21.73
CA MET A 1 4.91 35.57 -20.33
C MET A 1 3.56 35.83 -19.69
N ILE A 2 3.23 35.02 -18.69
CA ILE A 2 2.44 35.33 -17.49
C ILE A 2 1.08 36.05 -17.68
N SER A 3 0.00 35.29 -17.51
CA SER A 3 -1.10 35.65 -16.61
C SER A 3 -1.78 34.38 -16.08
N HIS A 4 -1.16 33.81 -15.04
CA HIS A 4 -1.82 32.96 -14.05
C HIS A 4 -2.48 33.88 -13.03
N LEU A 5 -3.72 33.61 -12.62
CA LEU A 5 -4.24 33.72 -11.24
C LEU A 5 -5.76 33.76 -11.29
N GLY A 6 -6.43 32.66 -10.92
CA GLY A 6 -7.86 32.76 -10.67
C GLY A 6 -8.71 31.50 -10.67
N THR A 7 -8.27 30.33 -10.18
CA THR A 7 -9.22 29.31 -9.68
C THR A 7 -8.58 28.25 -8.76
N LEU A 8 -7.86 28.69 -7.72
CA LEU A 8 -7.51 27.88 -6.55
C LEU A 8 -8.49 28.18 -5.42
N ARG A 9 -9.74 27.74 -5.55
CA ARG A 9 -10.74 27.81 -4.46
C ARG A 9 -11.88 26.81 -4.70
N ASN A 10 -11.62 25.52 -4.48
CA ASN A 10 -12.63 24.51 -4.11
C ASN A 10 -12.02 23.13 -3.78
N GLN A 11 -10.97 23.14 -2.95
CA GLN A 11 -10.40 21.91 -2.35
C GLN A 11 -10.57 21.87 -0.83
N LEU A 12 -11.56 22.61 -0.28
CA LEU A 12 -11.91 22.51 1.14
C LEU A 12 -13.36 22.03 1.27
N HIS A 13 -13.50 20.93 2.02
CA HIS A 13 -14.73 20.22 2.40
C HIS A 13 -15.26 19.18 1.41
N ARG A 14 -14.61 18.01 1.39
CA ARG A 14 -15.32 16.72 1.19
C ARG A 14 -15.53 16.06 2.55
N PRO A 15 -16.72 15.53 2.86
CA PRO A 15 -16.87 14.63 4.00
C PRO A 15 -16.10 13.35 3.70
N LEU A 16 -15.21 12.97 4.61
CA LEU A 16 -14.55 11.66 4.63
C LEU A 16 -15.63 10.58 4.48
N ALA A 17 -15.50 9.69 3.49
CA ALA A 17 -16.30 8.49 3.43
C ALA A 17 -16.01 7.68 4.71
N ARG A 18 -16.94 7.78 5.66
CA ARG A 18 -16.87 7.12 6.95
C ARG A 18 -17.03 5.62 6.69
N CYS A 19 -16.11 4.78 7.18
CA CYS A 19 -16.32 3.34 7.20
C CYS A 19 -17.65 3.04 7.92
N HIS A 20 -18.67 2.62 7.18
CA HIS A 20 -19.90 2.11 7.75
C HIS A 20 -19.90 0.58 7.67
N PRO A 21 -20.20 -0.12 8.78
CA PRO A 21 -20.37 -1.57 8.76
C PRO A 21 -21.76 -1.88 8.22
N GLY A 22 -21.87 -2.52 7.07
CA GLY A 22 -23.17 -3.03 6.62
C GLY A 22 -23.29 -3.41 5.14
N ALA A 23 -23.34 -4.73 4.93
CA ALA A 23 -24.04 -5.44 3.85
C ALA A 23 -23.47 -5.38 2.42
N GLY A 24 -22.66 -6.40 2.10
CA GLY A 24 -22.39 -6.81 0.72
C GLY A 24 -22.23 -8.33 0.64
N ARG A 25 -23.17 -9.02 -0.01
CA ARG A 25 -23.21 -10.48 -0.19
C ARG A 25 -22.05 -10.91 -1.09
N VAL A 26 -21.24 -11.88 -0.62
CA VAL A 26 -20.09 -12.43 -1.32
C VAL A 26 -20.54 -13.20 -2.58
N ILE A 27 -20.06 -12.76 -3.75
CA ILE A 27 -19.97 -13.61 -4.95
C ILE A 27 -18.47 -13.87 -5.12
N GLY A 28 -18.04 -15.06 -4.70
CA GLY A 28 -16.66 -15.51 -4.87
C GLY A 28 -16.47 -16.03 -6.29
N GLU A 29 -15.42 -15.57 -6.96
CA GLU A 29 -14.92 -16.18 -8.18
C GLU A 29 -13.48 -16.63 -7.90
N PRO A 30 -13.16 -17.93 -7.98
CA PRO A 30 -11.82 -18.43 -7.73
C PRO A 30 -10.95 -18.17 -8.98
N ASN A 31 -9.67 -17.83 -8.77
CA ASN A 31 -8.60 -17.68 -9.77
C ASN A 31 -8.26 -16.26 -10.27
N THR A 32 -8.00 -15.32 -9.35
CA THR A 32 -7.08 -14.21 -9.65
C THR A 32 -5.97 -14.17 -8.60
N GLY A 33 -4.72 -13.93 -9.01
CA GLY A 33 -3.54 -13.83 -8.13
C GLY A 33 -3.57 -12.68 -7.11
N GLU A 34 -4.75 -12.11 -6.83
CA GLU A 34 -5.02 -11.09 -5.82
C GLU A 34 -4.81 -11.62 -4.38
N GLU A 35 -4.85 -12.93 -4.16
CA GLU A 35 -4.76 -13.52 -2.82
C GLU A 35 -3.35 -13.47 -2.19
N ARG A 36 -2.28 -13.23 -2.96
CA ARG A 36 -0.91 -13.15 -2.39
C ARG A 36 -0.58 -11.79 -1.75
N LEU A 37 -1.41 -10.77 -1.97
CA LEU A 37 -1.14 -9.39 -1.54
C LEU A 37 -1.70 -9.01 -0.17
N VAL A 38 -2.46 -9.91 0.48
CA VAL A 38 -3.20 -9.60 1.71
C VAL A 38 -2.29 -9.30 2.92
N LEU A 39 -0.98 -9.53 2.83
CA LEU A 39 -0.05 -9.37 3.96
C LEU A 39 0.58 -7.97 4.14
N TRP A 40 0.33 -7.00 3.26
CA TRP A 40 0.92 -5.66 3.37
C TRP A 40 -0.10 -4.57 3.04
N CYS A 41 -0.93 -4.17 4.01
CA CYS A 41 -1.75 -2.96 3.82
C CYS A 41 -2.34 -2.42 5.13
N PHE A 42 -1.56 -1.68 5.92
CA PHE A 42 -2.08 -0.86 7.02
C PHE A 42 -1.20 0.39 7.25
N ARG A 43 -1.45 1.46 6.47
CA ARG A 43 -1.40 2.91 6.82
C ARG A 43 -1.92 3.74 5.61
N THR A 44 -2.69 4.84 5.70
CA THR A 44 -2.52 6.10 6.46
C THR A 44 -3.82 6.94 6.56
N SER A 45 -4.34 7.21 7.78
CA SER A 45 -5.08 8.47 8.03
C SER A 45 -4.85 9.12 9.38
N LEU A 46 -4.97 10.45 9.29
CA LEU A 46 -5.10 11.44 10.36
C LEU A 46 -3.86 11.78 11.20
N LEU A 47 -2.67 11.83 10.58
CA LEU A 47 -1.56 12.67 11.08
C LEU A 47 -0.56 13.05 9.99
N ALA A 48 -1.04 13.45 8.81
CA ALA A 48 -0.24 14.10 7.76
C ALA A 48 0.34 15.48 8.16
N ARG A 49 0.49 15.75 9.47
CA ARG A 49 1.25 16.89 10.00
C ARG A 49 2.53 16.48 10.73
N LYS A 50 2.75 15.19 11.03
CA LYS A 50 4.03 14.74 11.58
C LYS A 50 4.89 14.20 10.44
N LEU A 51 5.69 15.10 9.89
CA LEU A 51 6.78 14.85 8.95
C LEU A 51 7.92 14.05 9.60
N GLU A 52 7.59 12.94 10.27
CA GLU A 52 8.55 11.99 10.79
C GLU A 52 8.54 10.78 9.85
N GLY A 53 9.25 11.00 8.73
CA GLY A 53 9.75 10.06 7.73
C GLY A 53 9.06 8.70 7.58
N ARG A 54 8.24 8.55 6.54
CA ARG A 54 7.99 7.26 5.91
C ARG A 54 8.12 7.43 4.39
N VAL A 55 9.30 7.07 3.87
CA VAL A 55 9.69 7.25 2.45
C VAL A 55 8.58 6.82 1.50
N VAL A 56 7.91 5.69 1.78
CA VAL A 56 6.85 5.14 0.94
C VAL A 56 5.63 6.06 0.83
N VAL A 57 5.27 6.78 1.90
CA VAL A 57 4.17 7.75 1.88
C VAL A 57 4.51 8.94 1.00
N VAL A 58 5.76 9.41 1.06
CA VAL A 58 6.25 10.50 0.20
C VAL A 58 6.24 10.08 -1.27
N LEU A 59 6.69 8.85 -1.56
CA LEU A 59 6.69 8.30 -2.93
C LEU A 59 5.25 8.17 -3.49
N ALA A 60 4.30 7.69 -2.67
CA ALA A 60 2.89 7.58 -3.06
C ALA A 60 2.24 8.95 -3.28
N ALA A 61 2.53 9.94 -2.43
CA ALA A 61 2.07 11.32 -2.59
C ALA A 61 2.67 12.01 -3.83
N ALA A 62 3.90 11.64 -4.19
CA ALA A 62 4.57 12.11 -5.41
C ALA A 62 4.07 11.42 -6.71
N HIS A 63 3.16 10.44 -6.60
CA HIS A 63 2.58 9.70 -7.74
C HIS A 63 3.63 9.03 -8.65
N LEU A 64 4.77 8.61 -8.09
CA LEU A 64 5.82 7.93 -8.86
C LEU A 64 5.33 6.59 -9.43
N ASP A 65 4.42 5.91 -8.72
CA ASP A 65 3.75 4.70 -9.18
C ASP A 65 2.99 4.93 -10.51
N LEU A 66 2.30 6.07 -10.64
CA LEU A 66 1.60 6.43 -11.87
C LEU A 66 2.57 6.79 -13.00
N LEU A 67 3.69 7.42 -12.68
CA LEU A 67 4.75 7.67 -13.67
C LEU A 67 5.29 6.36 -14.23
N TYR A 68 5.62 5.39 -13.37
CA TYR A 68 6.09 4.07 -13.82
C TYR A 68 5.04 3.33 -14.64
N GLN A 69 3.78 3.38 -14.22
CA GLN A 69 2.68 2.79 -14.96
C GLN A 69 2.49 3.45 -16.34
N ALA A 70 2.59 4.79 -16.42
CA ALA A 70 2.48 5.53 -17.66
C ALA A 70 3.65 5.27 -18.63
N LEU A 71 4.86 5.04 -18.10
CA LEU A 71 6.03 4.64 -18.87
C LEU A 71 5.98 3.17 -19.34
N GLY A 72 4.93 2.42 -18.98
CA GLY A 72 4.77 1.03 -19.40
C GLY A 72 5.73 0.07 -18.71
N VAL A 73 6.30 0.45 -17.57
CA VAL A 73 7.08 -0.47 -16.73
C VAL A 73 6.12 -1.54 -16.21
N VAL A 74 6.44 -2.81 -16.44
CA VAL A 74 5.58 -3.94 -16.04
C VAL A 74 6.03 -4.50 -14.69
N GLU A 75 7.33 -4.70 -14.53
CA GLU A 75 7.94 -5.24 -13.32
C GLU A 75 8.90 -4.22 -12.68
N LEU A 76 8.86 -4.15 -11.36
CA LEU A 76 9.77 -3.34 -10.55
C LEU A 76 10.64 -4.23 -9.68
N VAL A 77 11.91 -3.83 -9.58
CA VAL A 77 12.91 -4.43 -8.69
C VAL A 77 13.07 -5.94 -8.87
N SER A 78 12.90 -6.43 -10.11
CA SER A 78 13.24 -7.80 -10.49
C SER A 78 14.76 -8.04 -10.39
N HIS A 79 15.14 -9.30 -10.23
CA HIS A 79 16.55 -9.70 -10.22
C HIS A 79 17.26 -9.19 -11.47
N SER A 80 18.27 -8.36 -11.26
CA SER A 80 19.07 -7.74 -12.31
C SER A 80 20.55 -7.71 -11.91
N ASP A 81 21.43 -7.50 -12.88
CA ASP A 81 22.86 -7.29 -12.64
C ASP A 81 23.10 -6.07 -11.73
N LEU A 82 22.24 -5.05 -11.80
CA LEU A 82 22.27 -3.91 -10.90
C LEU A 82 22.04 -4.33 -9.44
N LEU A 83 21.01 -5.15 -9.18
CA LEU A 83 20.69 -5.60 -7.83
C LEU A 83 21.75 -6.58 -7.29
N THR A 84 22.13 -7.55 -8.10
CA THR A 84 22.94 -8.70 -7.66
C THR A 84 24.45 -8.44 -7.70
N LYS A 85 24.97 -7.85 -8.79
CA LYS A 85 26.41 -7.62 -8.95
C LYS A 85 26.83 -6.28 -8.37
N PHE A 86 26.07 -5.22 -8.67
CA PHE A 86 26.44 -3.88 -8.25
C PHE A 86 26.03 -3.59 -6.80
N LEU A 87 24.74 -3.63 -6.47
CA LEU A 87 24.27 -3.30 -5.12
C LEU A 87 24.73 -4.34 -4.10
N ALA A 88 24.35 -5.61 -4.27
CA ALA A 88 24.71 -6.66 -3.33
C ALA A 88 26.21 -7.01 -3.38
N GLY A 89 26.76 -7.25 -4.57
CA GLY A 89 28.13 -7.74 -4.74
C GLY A 89 29.24 -6.70 -4.50
N TYR A 90 28.98 -5.41 -4.74
CA TYR A 90 29.97 -4.35 -4.59
C TYR A 90 29.59 -3.31 -3.53
N THR A 91 28.44 -2.65 -3.63
CA THR A 91 28.10 -1.54 -2.72
C THR A 91 27.94 -2.01 -1.27
N CYS A 92 27.17 -3.08 -1.05
CA CYS A 92 26.91 -3.60 0.29
C CYS A 92 28.12 -4.29 0.94
N THR A 93 29.09 -4.75 0.14
CA THR A 93 30.30 -5.46 0.60
C THR A 93 31.49 -4.52 0.78
N ALA A 94 31.62 -3.51 -0.08
CA ALA A 94 32.77 -2.60 -0.08
C ALA A 94 32.55 -1.37 0.82
N ILE A 95 31.28 -1.01 1.11
CA ILE A 95 30.95 0.13 1.97
C ILE A 95 30.18 -0.35 3.18
N ASP A 96 30.92 -0.67 4.24
CA ASP A 96 30.38 -1.18 5.50
C ASP A 96 29.23 -0.31 6.02
N GLY A 97 28.12 -0.97 6.36
CA GLY A 97 26.98 -0.32 7.00
C GLY A 97 26.05 0.50 6.08
N VAL A 98 26.40 0.76 4.81
CA VAL A 98 25.51 1.52 3.89
C VAL A 98 24.19 0.79 3.65
N CYS A 99 24.24 -0.48 3.28
CA CYS A 99 23.02 -1.25 3.04
C CYS A 99 22.23 -1.51 4.32
N GLY A 100 22.91 -1.69 5.46
CA GLY A 100 22.24 -1.77 6.77
C GLY A 100 21.52 -0.47 7.14
N SER A 101 22.13 0.68 6.85
CA SER A 101 21.52 2.00 7.05
C SER A 101 20.34 2.24 6.11
N ALA A 102 20.44 1.83 4.85
CA ALA A 102 19.36 1.91 3.88
C ALA A 102 18.16 1.03 4.29
N ILE A 103 18.41 -0.21 4.74
CA ILE A 103 17.38 -1.08 5.33
C ILE A 103 16.75 -0.41 6.54
N SER A 104 17.57 0.15 7.44
CA SER A 104 17.06 0.81 8.65
C SER A 104 16.23 2.06 8.35
N LEU A 105 16.54 2.79 7.27
CA LEU A 105 15.76 3.94 6.83
C LEU A 105 14.37 3.53 6.30
N LEU A 106 14.27 2.37 5.65
CA LEU A 106 13.03 1.91 5.02
C LEU A 106 12.13 1.13 5.99
N PHE A 107 12.73 0.26 6.80
CA PHE A 107 12.04 -0.73 7.63
C PHE A 107 12.25 -0.51 9.14
N GLY A 108 13.11 0.45 9.50
CA GLY A 108 13.43 0.80 10.87
C GLY A 108 14.68 0.13 11.41
N THR A 109 15.24 0.71 12.47
CA THR A 109 16.46 0.22 13.11
C THR A 109 16.18 -1.05 13.91
N SER A 110 17.07 -2.04 13.79
CA SER A 110 16.98 -3.29 14.58
C SER A 110 18.36 -3.73 15.04
N THR A 111 18.44 -4.18 16.31
CA THR A 111 19.64 -4.84 16.85
C THR A 111 19.77 -6.30 16.43
N SER A 112 18.72 -6.87 15.81
CA SER A 112 18.67 -8.26 15.38
C SER A 112 19.19 -8.48 13.95
N LEU A 113 19.52 -7.41 13.22
CA LEU A 113 20.04 -7.52 11.85
C LEU A 113 21.52 -7.92 11.87
N ASN A 114 21.82 -9.12 11.35
CA ASN A 114 23.20 -9.53 11.09
C ASN A 114 23.74 -8.81 9.84
N ILE A 115 24.54 -7.76 10.06
CA ILE A 115 25.08 -6.90 8.99
C ILE A 115 25.92 -7.70 7.98
N SER A 116 26.68 -8.71 8.42
CA SER A 116 27.48 -9.54 7.53
C SER A 116 26.64 -10.36 6.55
N HIS A 117 25.34 -10.55 6.81
CA HIS A 117 24.42 -11.26 5.91
C HIS A 117 23.64 -10.31 4.97
N VAL A 118 23.74 -8.99 5.15
CA VAL A 118 23.01 -8.02 4.32
C VAL A 118 23.30 -8.16 2.82
N PRO A 119 24.54 -8.39 2.34
CA PRO A 119 24.79 -8.60 0.91
C PRO A 119 23.99 -9.79 0.34
N VAL A 120 23.88 -10.88 1.10
CA VAL A 120 23.09 -12.05 0.70
C VAL A 120 21.61 -11.69 0.65
N LEU A 121 21.09 -11.00 1.66
CA LEU A 121 19.68 -10.57 1.70
C LEU A 121 19.32 -9.69 0.49
N ILE A 122 20.14 -8.70 0.17
CA ILE A 122 19.92 -7.80 -0.98
C ILE A 122 20.05 -8.54 -2.31
N SER A 123 20.90 -9.56 -2.41
CA SER A 123 21.00 -10.37 -3.63
C SER A 123 19.74 -11.18 -3.93
N GLN A 124 18.91 -11.46 -2.90
CA GLN A 124 17.67 -12.24 -2.98
C GLN A 124 16.40 -11.39 -2.85
N THR A 125 16.52 -10.11 -2.47
CA THR A 125 15.39 -9.26 -2.13
C THR A 125 15.59 -7.86 -2.71
N PRO A 126 14.60 -7.32 -3.46
CA PRO A 126 13.30 -7.93 -3.79
C PRO A 126 13.38 -9.00 -4.89
N ALA A 127 12.41 -9.91 -4.90
CA ALA A 127 12.24 -10.92 -5.95
C ALA A 127 11.49 -10.39 -7.20
N GLY A 128 11.21 -9.09 -7.24
CA GLY A 128 10.33 -8.45 -8.23
C GLY A 128 8.87 -8.37 -7.79
N THR A 129 8.17 -7.36 -8.30
CA THR A 129 6.71 -7.16 -8.14
C THR A 129 6.16 -6.49 -9.38
N PHE A 130 4.86 -6.65 -9.68
CA PHE A 130 4.26 -5.91 -10.78
C PHE A 130 4.07 -4.44 -10.38
N VAL A 131 4.23 -3.52 -11.34
CA VAL A 131 3.94 -2.09 -11.12
C VAL A 131 2.51 -1.89 -10.63
N LYS A 132 1.58 -2.72 -11.09
CA LYS A 132 0.19 -2.69 -10.62
C LYS A 132 0.07 -2.89 -9.11
N ASP A 133 0.91 -3.73 -8.52
CA ASP A 133 0.90 -3.98 -7.07
C ASP A 133 1.36 -2.73 -6.30
N VAL A 134 2.40 -2.05 -6.81
CA VAL A 134 2.90 -0.80 -6.24
C VAL A 134 1.87 0.33 -6.38
N VAL A 135 1.20 0.42 -7.53
CA VAL A 135 0.09 1.36 -7.74
C VAL A 135 -1.06 1.05 -6.78
N HIS A 136 -1.42 -0.22 -6.58
CA HIS A 136 -2.46 -0.61 -5.63
C HIS A 136 -2.12 -0.17 -4.21
N PHE A 137 -0.89 -0.44 -3.80
CA PHE A 137 -0.40 -0.03 -2.48
C PHE A 137 -0.45 1.49 -2.30
N ALA A 138 -0.03 2.24 -3.34
CA ALA A 138 -0.09 3.69 -3.33
C ALA A 138 -1.53 4.25 -3.34
N GLN A 139 -2.49 3.58 -4.00
CA GLN A 139 -3.92 3.90 -3.92
C GLN A 139 -4.46 3.78 -2.49
N GLY A 140 -4.13 2.68 -1.80
CA GLY A 140 -4.52 2.47 -0.41
C GLY A 140 -3.98 3.56 0.52
N ILE A 141 -2.72 3.99 0.31
CA ILE A 141 -2.12 5.11 1.04
C ILE A 141 -2.86 6.42 0.76
N ARG A 142 -3.08 6.76 -0.52
CA ARG A 142 -3.68 8.07 -0.91
C ARG A 142 -5.14 8.20 -0.47
N GLU A 143 -5.93 7.15 -0.60
CA GLU A 143 -7.37 7.16 -0.30
C GLU A 143 -7.70 6.73 1.14
N ASP A 144 -6.69 6.38 1.94
CA ASP A 144 -6.86 5.79 3.27
C ASP A 144 -7.85 4.61 3.28
N SER A 145 -7.67 3.70 2.33
CA SER A 145 -8.60 2.61 2.13
C SER A 145 -7.90 1.26 2.10
N PHE A 146 -8.59 0.26 2.64
CA PHE A 146 -8.25 -1.13 2.41
C PHE A 146 -9.29 -1.72 1.45
N ALA A 147 -9.06 -1.49 0.17
CA ALA A 147 -10.00 -1.81 -0.91
C ALA A 147 -9.29 -2.49 -2.08
N ARG A 148 -10.09 -3.07 -2.98
CA ARG A 148 -9.59 -3.63 -4.24
C ARG A 148 -8.94 -2.55 -5.11
N PHE A 149 -8.19 -2.98 -6.12
CA PHE A 149 -7.52 -2.06 -7.05
C PHE A 149 -8.50 -1.08 -7.70
N ASP A 150 -8.20 0.22 -7.66
CA ASP A 150 -8.97 1.24 -8.34
C ASP A 150 -8.51 1.34 -9.81
N TYR A 151 -9.37 0.95 -10.74
CA TYR A 151 -9.10 1.07 -12.19
C TYR A 151 -9.46 2.44 -12.76
N GLY A 152 -10.03 3.32 -11.94
CA GLY A 152 -10.47 4.66 -12.28
C GLY A 152 -11.86 4.71 -12.91
N CYS A 153 -12.45 5.89 -12.77
CA CYS A 153 -13.70 6.26 -13.41
C CYS A 153 -13.70 7.76 -13.73
N SER A 154 -13.88 8.13 -14.99
CA SER A 154 -13.88 9.54 -15.43
C SER A 154 -15.27 10.16 -15.51
N CYS A 155 -16.29 9.43 -15.05
CA CYS A 155 -17.67 9.92 -15.04
C CYS A 155 -17.92 10.94 -13.92
N VAL A 156 -18.93 11.79 -14.13
CA VAL A 156 -19.43 12.70 -13.10
C VAL A 156 -20.20 11.87 -12.07
N GLN A 157 -19.62 11.69 -10.88
CA GLN A 157 -20.21 10.89 -9.79
C GLN A 157 -21.55 11.45 -9.27
N ALA A 158 -21.90 12.70 -9.59
CA ALA A 158 -23.21 13.27 -9.27
C ALA A 158 -24.36 12.68 -10.11
N LEU A 159 -24.05 11.92 -11.16
CA LEU A 159 -25.01 11.24 -12.01
C LEU A 159 -25.07 9.75 -11.69
N ASP A 160 -26.21 9.12 -12.00
CA ASP A 160 -26.40 7.69 -11.78
C ASP A 160 -25.37 6.84 -12.55
N LEU A 161 -24.89 5.77 -11.91
CA LEU A 161 -23.88 4.87 -12.49
C LEU A 161 -24.34 4.23 -13.80
N SER A 162 -25.65 3.99 -13.98
CA SER A 162 -26.20 3.46 -15.22
C SER A 162 -25.91 4.36 -16.43
N LEU A 163 -25.86 5.68 -16.23
CA LEU A 163 -25.58 6.68 -17.27
C LEU A 163 -24.08 6.75 -17.63
N CYS A 164 -23.22 6.17 -16.82
CA CYS A 164 -21.78 6.16 -17.05
C CYS A 164 -21.38 5.01 -17.99
N SER A 165 -20.71 5.30 -19.11
CA SER A 165 -20.24 4.24 -20.01
C SER A 165 -19.11 3.42 -19.35
N SER A 166 -19.21 2.09 -19.43
CA SER A 166 -18.15 1.17 -18.97
C SER A 166 -16.81 1.39 -19.70
N ALA A 167 -16.82 2.03 -20.88
CA ALA A 167 -15.61 2.37 -21.61
C ALA A 167 -14.77 3.45 -20.91
N ILE A 168 -15.40 4.36 -20.16
CA ILE A 168 -14.74 5.46 -19.42
C ILE A 168 -14.79 5.27 -17.90
N CYS A 169 -15.26 4.10 -17.46
CA CYS A 169 -15.35 3.72 -16.06
C CYS A 169 -15.04 2.24 -15.89
N LYS A 170 -13.76 1.96 -15.69
CA LYS A 170 -13.27 0.57 -15.57
C LYS A 170 -13.74 -0.06 -14.26
N ASN A 171 -13.91 0.73 -13.20
CA ASN A 171 -14.54 0.24 -11.95
C ASN A 171 -15.97 -0.23 -12.17
N LYS A 172 -16.77 0.46 -12.99
CA LYS A 172 -18.11 -0.02 -13.35
C LYS A 172 -18.04 -1.37 -14.06
N ALA A 173 -17.12 -1.50 -15.02
CA ALA A 173 -16.94 -2.75 -15.75
C ALA A 173 -16.50 -3.92 -14.84
N LYS A 174 -15.64 -3.64 -13.85
CA LYS A 174 -15.04 -4.65 -12.98
C LYS A 174 -15.86 -4.99 -11.75
N TYR A 175 -16.53 -4.00 -11.16
CA TYR A 175 -17.17 -4.08 -9.84
C TYR A 175 -18.65 -3.68 -9.85
N GLY A 176 -19.13 -3.05 -10.92
CA GLY A 176 -20.48 -2.49 -10.94
C GLY A 176 -20.65 -1.27 -10.03
N SER A 177 -19.56 -0.57 -9.68
CA SER A 177 -19.54 0.61 -8.80
C SER A 177 -18.58 1.69 -9.32
N PHE A 178 -18.72 2.93 -8.85
CA PHE A 178 -17.78 4.00 -9.15
C PHE A 178 -16.42 3.79 -8.47
N GLU A 179 -16.43 3.27 -7.25
CA GLU A 179 -15.26 3.03 -6.40
C GLU A 179 -15.03 1.53 -6.23
N PRO A 180 -13.78 1.07 -6.04
CA PRO A 180 -13.53 -0.33 -5.70
C PRO A 180 -14.15 -0.70 -4.35
N PRO A 181 -14.69 -1.91 -4.19
CA PRO A 181 -15.23 -2.34 -2.90
C PRO A 181 -14.11 -2.53 -1.87
N ALA A 182 -14.39 -2.18 -0.61
CA ALA A 182 -13.51 -2.44 0.52
C ALA A 182 -13.41 -3.95 0.81
N TYR A 183 -12.27 -4.39 1.35
CA TYR A 183 -12.15 -5.74 1.88
C TYR A 183 -12.87 -5.83 3.23
N ALA A 184 -13.81 -6.78 3.35
CA ALA A 184 -14.63 -6.97 4.54
C ALA A 184 -13.86 -7.74 5.62
N LEU A 185 -12.98 -7.04 6.36
CA LEU A 185 -12.21 -7.63 7.47
C LEU A 185 -13.10 -8.27 8.54
N GLY A 186 -14.31 -7.73 8.74
CA GLY A 186 -15.31 -8.26 9.67
C GLY A 186 -15.90 -9.61 9.27
N ASP A 187 -15.66 -10.07 8.04
CA ASP A 187 -16.14 -11.37 7.56
C ASP A 187 -15.05 -12.46 7.70
N ILE A 188 -13.86 -12.12 8.20
CA ILE A 188 -12.76 -13.07 8.38
C ILE A 188 -13.05 -14.02 9.55
N VAL A 189 -13.31 -15.29 9.22
CA VAL A 189 -13.54 -16.37 10.21
C VAL A 189 -12.26 -17.16 10.50
N TYR A 190 -11.48 -17.48 9.46
CA TYR A 190 -10.23 -18.25 9.54
C TYR A 190 -9.18 -17.67 8.57
N PRO A 191 -7.87 -17.91 8.80
CA PRO A 191 -7.29 -18.61 9.96
C PRO A 191 -7.36 -17.77 11.25
N ARG A 192 -7.16 -18.45 12.39
CA ARG A 192 -6.86 -17.74 13.64
C ARG A 192 -5.47 -17.14 13.52
N THR A 193 -5.33 -15.86 13.84
CA THR A 193 -4.13 -15.07 13.55
C THR A 193 -3.44 -14.67 14.86
N GLY A 194 -2.10 -14.61 14.85
CA GLY A 194 -1.33 -13.89 15.87
C GLY A 194 -0.75 -12.63 15.25
N LEU A 195 -0.85 -11.47 15.90
CA LEU A 195 -0.12 -10.27 15.46
C LEU A 195 1.06 -10.03 16.39
N TYR A 196 2.19 -9.73 15.76
CA TYR A 196 3.45 -9.36 16.39
C TYR A 196 3.85 -8.00 15.85
N VAL A 197 4.06 -7.05 16.75
CA VAL A 197 4.36 -5.66 16.42
C VAL A 197 5.75 -5.33 16.91
N GLY A 198 6.60 -4.80 16.03
CA GLY A 198 7.94 -4.35 16.37
C GLY A 198 7.99 -2.86 16.70
N ALA A 199 8.65 -2.48 17.79
CA ALA A 199 8.83 -1.09 18.20
C ALA A 199 9.51 -0.22 17.12
N GLY A 200 10.41 -0.84 16.34
CA GLY A 200 11.15 -0.18 15.28
C GLY A 200 10.44 -0.17 13.93
N ASP A 201 9.26 -0.77 13.76
CA ASP A 201 8.62 -0.90 12.45
C ASP A 201 8.24 0.48 11.87
N THR A 202 8.94 0.90 10.82
CA THR A 202 8.64 2.14 10.07
C THR A 202 7.73 1.90 8.87
N LEU A 203 7.19 0.69 8.68
CA LEU A 203 6.19 0.33 7.68
C LEU A 203 4.77 0.18 8.23
N THR A 204 4.62 0.02 9.53
CA THR A 204 3.29 -0.09 10.17
C THR A 204 3.26 0.76 11.42
N GLU A 205 2.32 1.71 11.53
CA GLU A 205 2.18 2.45 12.78
C GLU A 205 1.18 1.78 13.72
N SER A 206 1.32 2.07 15.02
CA SER A 206 0.42 1.57 16.06
C SER A 206 -1.04 1.84 15.77
N ALA A 207 -1.36 3.02 15.23
CA ALA A 207 -2.73 3.40 14.87
C ALA A 207 -3.35 2.46 13.82
N ASP A 208 -2.57 1.99 12.85
CA ASP A 208 -3.10 1.11 11.80
C ASP A 208 -3.28 -0.32 12.29
N ILE A 209 -2.40 -0.74 13.20
CA ILE A 209 -2.54 -2.01 13.90
C ILE A 209 -3.80 -1.97 14.76
N ASP A 210 -4.06 -0.87 15.46
CA ASP A 210 -5.28 -0.70 16.25
C ASP A 210 -6.53 -0.67 15.35
N ARG A 211 -6.46 -0.06 14.16
CA ARG A 211 -7.53 -0.10 13.16
C ARG A 211 -7.77 -1.51 12.62
N LEU A 212 -6.71 -2.24 12.25
CA LEU A 212 -6.81 -3.65 11.83
C LEU A 212 -7.45 -4.48 12.95
N ARG A 213 -6.93 -4.37 14.17
CA ARG A 213 -7.41 -5.09 15.36
C ARG A 213 -8.90 -4.85 15.60
N SER A 214 -9.35 -3.60 15.55
CA SER A 214 -10.75 -3.24 15.76
C SER A 214 -11.68 -3.63 14.60
N SER A 215 -11.13 -3.86 13.41
CA SER A 215 -11.89 -4.26 12.22
C SER A 215 -12.06 -5.77 12.10
N LEU A 216 -11.28 -6.57 12.84
CA LEU A 216 -11.36 -8.03 12.84
C LEU A 216 -12.41 -8.54 13.85
N PRO A 217 -13.08 -9.68 13.56
CA PRO A 217 -14.01 -10.28 14.50
C PRO A 217 -13.37 -10.71 15.81
N SER A 218 -14.20 -10.73 16.86
CA SER A 218 -13.79 -11.24 18.16
C SER A 218 -13.33 -12.70 18.05
N GLY A 219 -12.13 -12.97 18.55
CA GLY A 219 -11.51 -14.29 18.52
C GLY A 219 -10.71 -14.58 17.24
N THR A 220 -10.84 -13.82 16.15
CA THR A 220 -9.98 -14.01 14.96
C THR A 220 -8.51 -13.88 15.34
N VAL A 221 -8.19 -12.93 16.22
CA VAL A 221 -6.84 -12.79 16.76
C VAL A 221 -6.69 -13.52 18.08
N VAL A 222 -5.83 -14.54 18.11
CA VAL A 222 -5.58 -15.41 19.27
C VAL A 222 -4.29 -15.07 20.01
N HIS A 223 -3.43 -14.23 19.42
CA HIS A 223 -2.21 -13.73 20.05
C HIS A 223 -1.96 -12.27 19.68
N ASP A 224 -1.60 -11.45 20.66
CA ASP A 224 -1.22 -10.04 20.47
C ASP A 224 0.06 -9.74 21.24
N HIS A 225 1.15 -9.61 20.50
CA HIS A 225 2.44 -9.25 21.08
C HIS A 225 2.92 -7.93 20.51
N ARG A 226 3.20 -6.99 21.40
CA ARG A 226 3.76 -5.69 21.04
C ARG A 226 5.09 -5.52 21.73
N HIS A 227 6.17 -5.55 20.95
CA HIS A 227 7.44 -5.03 21.42
C HIS A 227 7.32 -3.51 21.42
N LEU A 228 7.35 -2.93 22.62
CA LEU A 228 7.46 -1.50 22.88
C LEU A 228 8.92 -1.14 23.15
#